data_AF-A0A2S9Q069-F1
#
_entry.id   AF-A0A2S9Q069-F1
#
_cell.length_a   1.000
_cell.length_b   1.000
_cell.length_c   1.000
_cell.angle_alpha   90.00
_cell.angle_beta   90.00
_cell.angle_gamma   90.00
#
_symmetry.space_group_name_H-M   'P 1'
#
loop_
_entity.id
_entity.type
_entity.pdbx_description
1 polymer ?
#
loop_
_entity_poly.entity_id
_entity_poly.type
_entity_poly.pdbx_seq_one_letter_code
_entity_poly.pdbx_strand_id
1 'polypeptide(L)'
;MASPAATAALRPLDAMDTTVSGPVEIAGVVAAHLELLGARADRSPDRAGDDGITVSGRGFDSVSATVDWGAPGTGLVDEATVQAATGVMAVHGRRTGLPAGLAADYTATATGVLAVQGLLASLVGQSRGAEIGPVAAGADRAGLLAVSQYLAAAGADEGEAAELAPGGPPFTSAEGVLFELETLDPGAWAAFWRSLEAPADAVRAGWRPFQFRYATACAPFPPVLHEVTRGNPLAEIRRAAELSGAEVCVLRTLAERHAETDGAPPWSFLPVGGASFQRPARTAKPVPPAADGGPLTGLTVLEAGRRIQAPLAAHLLGLLGAEVIRIEPPGGDPLRGMPPTSSGVSARWLALNRGKKAVEIDIKAAADRRRLTEMAADADVFLHNWAPGKAAGLGLDAQHLTRANPALVYAYTGGWADRLDDAPMGTDFMVQARTGVGEAVRPEGEPPAPSLMTLLDVLGGLHGAEAVLAGLLLRERTGRGVRVDSSLLGAADTLTAPALARIGRGENPRRPAGFRRPLATADGWIAPADRDARAAASHDLTALPTAEALALLHGHGLAATTVTTDLSALHHDPRLRGAVHRDAHGAPAVPAPWSFA
;
A
#
# COMPACT_ATOMS: atom_id res chain seq x y z
N MET A 1 -14.78 -17.91 35.36
CA MET A 1 -14.40 -17.62 33.96
C MET A 1 -15.51 -18.14 33.07
N ALA A 2 -16.40 -17.25 32.62
CA ALA A 2 -17.45 -17.62 31.67
C ALA A 2 -16.82 -17.67 30.27
N SER A 3 -17.03 -18.79 29.58
CA SER A 3 -16.66 -18.94 28.17
C SER A 3 -17.35 -17.84 27.34
N PRO A 4 -16.66 -17.08 26.48
CA PRO A 4 -17.31 -16.13 25.61
C PRO A 4 -18.20 -16.93 24.65
N ALA A 5 -19.51 -16.67 24.66
CA ALA A 5 -20.40 -17.16 23.62
C ALA A 5 -19.84 -16.70 22.27
N ALA A 6 -19.46 -17.65 21.42
CA ALA A 6 -18.96 -17.41 20.07
C ALA A 6 -20.00 -16.61 19.29
N THR A 7 -19.83 -15.29 19.27
CA THR A 7 -20.58 -14.42 18.38
C THR A 7 -20.00 -14.71 17.01
N ALA A 8 -20.77 -15.34 16.12
CA ALA A 8 -20.33 -15.56 14.75
C ALA A 8 -19.85 -14.21 14.19
N ALA A 9 -18.59 -14.15 13.75
CA ALA A 9 -18.01 -12.94 13.20
C ALA A 9 -18.84 -12.52 11.98
N LEU A 10 -19.60 -11.43 12.11
CA LEU A 10 -20.40 -10.89 11.00
C LEU A 10 -19.44 -10.46 9.89
N ARG A 11 -19.58 -11.04 8.69
CA ARG A 11 -18.75 -10.66 7.54
C ARG A 11 -19.54 -9.74 6.59
N PRO A 12 -18.91 -8.71 6.02
CA PRO A 12 -19.59 -7.66 5.23
C PRO A 12 -20.41 -8.18 4.06
N LEU A 13 -20.00 -9.28 3.44
CA LEU A 13 -20.61 -9.88 2.25
C LEU A 13 -21.29 -11.22 2.55
N ASP A 14 -21.59 -11.53 3.82
CA ASP A 14 -22.37 -12.73 4.14
C ASP A 14 -23.69 -12.73 3.35
N ALA A 15 -24.01 -13.89 2.75
CA ALA A 15 -25.16 -14.11 1.86
C ALA A 15 -25.14 -13.34 0.53
N MET A 16 -23.96 -12.90 0.07
CA MET A 16 -23.72 -12.47 -1.30
C MET A 16 -23.05 -13.59 -2.10
N ASP A 17 -23.38 -13.67 -3.38
CA ASP A 17 -22.80 -14.59 -4.36
C ASP A 17 -21.95 -13.80 -5.37
N THR A 18 -20.87 -14.41 -5.84
CA THR A 18 -19.88 -13.75 -6.71
C THR A 18 -19.44 -14.61 -7.89
N THR A 19 -19.27 -13.97 -9.04
CA THR A 19 -18.56 -14.53 -10.20
C THR A 19 -17.32 -13.69 -10.45
N VAL A 20 -16.19 -14.33 -10.73
CA VAL A 20 -14.90 -13.63 -10.95
C VAL A 20 -14.24 -14.21 -12.19
N SER A 21 -14.01 -13.38 -13.20
CA SER A 21 -13.20 -13.68 -14.38
C SER A 21 -12.27 -12.50 -14.70
N GLY A 22 -11.29 -12.72 -15.59
CA GLY A 22 -10.27 -11.73 -15.95
C GLY A 22 -8.84 -12.28 -15.83
N PRO A 23 -7.80 -11.41 -15.91
CA PRO A 23 -6.41 -11.81 -15.75
C PRO A 23 -6.19 -12.56 -14.42
N VAL A 24 -5.60 -13.76 -14.48
CA VAL A 24 -5.55 -14.69 -13.34
C VAL A 24 -4.85 -14.10 -12.11
N GLU A 25 -3.81 -13.29 -12.33
CA GLU A 25 -3.03 -12.62 -11.29
C GLU A 25 -3.88 -11.59 -10.52
N ILE A 26 -4.82 -10.93 -11.18
CA ILE A 26 -5.72 -9.93 -10.60
C ILE A 26 -6.97 -10.61 -10.03
N ALA A 27 -7.63 -11.44 -10.84
CA ALA A 27 -8.85 -12.16 -10.51
C ALA A 27 -8.67 -13.07 -9.27
N GLY A 28 -7.50 -13.71 -9.11
CA GLY A 28 -7.20 -14.51 -7.92
C GLY A 28 -7.24 -13.70 -6.63
N VAL A 29 -6.74 -12.47 -6.64
CA VAL A 29 -6.76 -11.56 -5.48
C VAL A 29 -8.17 -11.10 -5.19
N VAL A 30 -8.93 -10.72 -6.22
CA VAL A 30 -10.35 -10.33 -6.09
C VAL A 30 -11.17 -11.45 -5.45
N ALA A 31 -11.07 -12.67 -5.98
CA ALA A 31 -11.80 -13.83 -5.47
C ALA A 31 -11.46 -14.10 -3.99
N ALA A 32 -10.17 -14.14 -3.65
CA ALA A 32 -9.72 -14.39 -2.28
C ALA A 32 -10.26 -13.34 -1.31
N HIS A 33 -10.21 -12.06 -1.68
CA HIS A 33 -10.69 -10.96 -0.84
C HIS A 33 -12.21 -11.01 -0.64
N LEU A 34 -13.00 -11.23 -1.71
CA LEU A 34 -14.45 -11.36 -1.61
C LEU A 34 -14.87 -12.56 -0.74
N GLU A 35 -14.17 -13.70 -0.85
CA GLU A 35 -14.40 -14.87 0.00
C GLU A 35 -14.07 -14.59 1.47
N LEU A 36 -12.94 -13.93 1.76
CA LEU A 36 -12.57 -13.50 3.12
C LEU A 36 -13.60 -12.53 3.72
N LEU A 37 -14.22 -11.68 2.89
CA LEU A 37 -15.32 -10.80 3.26
C LEU A 37 -16.68 -11.52 3.37
N GLY A 38 -16.75 -12.82 3.10
CA GLY A 38 -17.91 -13.68 3.34
C GLY A 38 -18.78 -14.00 2.14
N ALA A 39 -18.40 -13.54 0.94
CA ALA A 39 -19.10 -13.87 -0.28
C ALA A 39 -18.90 -15.34 -0.68
N ARG A 40 -19.83 -15.89 -1.46
CA ARG A 40 -19.78 -17.26 -1.96
C ARG A 40 -19.52 -17.26 -3.46
N ALA A 41 -18.49 -17.98 -3.91
CA ALA A 41 -18.27 -18.18 -5.33
C ALA A 41 -19.43 -18.95 -5.96
N ASP A 42 -20.12 -18.33 -6.93
CA ASP A 42 -21.09 -19.02 -7.77
C ASP A 42 -20.32 -19.90 -8.77
N ARG A 43 -20.49 -21.22 -8.64
CA ARG A 43 -19.83 -22.24 -9.47
C ARG A 43 -20.71 -22.71 -10.62
N SER A 44 -21.80 -22.00 -10.91
CA SER A 44 -22.73 -22.38 -11.97
C SER A 44 -22.06 -22.30 -13.35
N PRO A 45 -22.01 -23.39 -14.13
CA PRO A 45 -21.29 -23.43 -15.42
C PRO A 45 -21.92 -22.54 -16.51
N ASP A 46 -23.18 -22.13 -16.37
CA ASP A 46 -23.93 -21.35 -17.38
C ASP A 46 -23.58 -19.85 -17.43
N ARG A 47 -22.74 -19.33 -16.50
CA ARG A 47 -22.31 -17.91 -16.47
C ARG A 47 -20.84 -17.69 -16.84
N ALA A 48 -20.14 -18.72 -17.31
CA ALA A 48 -18.72 -18.67 -17.68
C ALA A 48 -18.40 -17.84 -18.95
N GLY A 49 -19.33 -16.99 -19.41
CA GLY A 49 -19.24 -16.25 -20.68
C GLY A 49 -19.12 -14.73 -20.57
N ASP A 50 -19.32 -14.13 -19.40
CA ASP A 50 -19.13 -12.68 -19.21
C ASP A 50 -17.75 -12.40 -18.60
N ASP A 51 -16.92 -11.67 -19.34
CA ASP A 51 -15.67 -11.09 -18.83
C ASP A 51 -16.01 -10.05 -17.76
N GLY A 52 -15.63 -10.29 -16.50
CA GLY A 52 -15.87 -9.38 -15.39
C GLY A 52 -16.07 -10.05 -14.03
N ILE A 53 -16.27 -9.20 -13.04
CA ILE A 53 -16.52 -9.55 -11.64
C ILE A 53 -17.94 -9.10 -11.32
N THR A 54 -18.73 -9.94 -10.68
CA THR A 54 -20.08 -9.57 -10.23
C THR A 54 -20.25 -9.95 -8.77
N VAL A 55 -20.87 -9.08 -7.98
CA VAL A 55 -21.34 -9.35 -6.63
C VAL A 55 -22.86 -9.12 -6.60
N SER A 56 -23.62 -10.11 -6.15
CA SER A 56 -25.08 -10.02 -6.10
C SER A 56 -25.62 -10.72 -4.84
N GLY A 57 -26.77 -10.29 -4.35
CA GLY A 57 -27.39 -10.94 -3.19
C GLY A 57 -28.57 -10.15 -2.65
N ARG A 58 -29.22 -10.66 -1.59
CA ARG A 58 -30.45 -10.04 -1.08
C ARG A 58 -30.20 -8.62 -0.54
N GLY A 59 -31.01 -7.67 -1.01
CA GLY A 59 -31.03 -6.29 -0.51
C GLY A 59 -30.12 -5.32 -1.27
N PHE A 60 -29.46 -5.79 -2.34
CA PHE A 60 -28.64 -4.97 -3.22
C PHE A 60 -28.94 -5.31 -4.68
N ASP A 61 -28.84 -4.31 -5.55
CA ASP A 61 -28.78 -4.58 -6.98
C ASP A 61 -27.40 -5.16 -7.31
N SER A 62 -27.32 -5.92 -8.40
CA SER A 62 -26.06 -6.52 -8.83
C SER A 62 -25.03 -5.43 -9.12
N VAL A 63 -23.86 -5.50 -8.50
CA VAL A 63 -22.72 -4.63 -8.81
C VAL A 63 -21.69 -5.42 -9.61
N SER A 64 -21.07 -4.76 -10.60
CA SER A 64 -20.04 -5.38 -11.43
C SER A 64 -18.77 -4.55 -11.44
N ALA A 65 -17.65 -5.24 -11.69
CA ALA A 65 -16.35 -4.63 -11.91
C ALA A 65 -15.62 -5.28 -13.09
N THR A 66 -14.84 -4.50 -13.82
CA THR A 66 -13.85 -4.98 -14.79
C THR A 66 -12.45 -4.61 -14.34
N VAL A 67 -11.49 -5.48 -14.68
CA VAL A 67 -10.08 -5.27 -14.39
C VAL A 67 -9.25 -5.49 -15.65
N ASP A 68 -8.25 -4.64 -15.86
CA ASP A 68 -7.34 -4.72 -17.00
C ASP A 68 -5.89 -4.38 -16.61
N TRP A 69 -4.95 -4.70 -17.49
CA TRP A 69 -3.55 -4.31 -17.35
C TRP A 69 -3.29 -2.86 -17.77
N GLY A 70 -4.16 -2.31 -18.62
CA GLY A 70 -4.08 -0.96 -19.14
C GLY A 70 -5.02 -0.80 -20.33
N ALA A 71 -5.21 0.45 -20.78
CA ALA A 71 -6.12 0.74 -21.87
C ALA A 71 -5.75 -0.02 -23.18
N PRO A 72 -6.73 -0.37 -24.01
CA PRO A 72 -6.48 -1.07 -25.28
C PRO A 72 -5.43 -0.36 -26.15
N GLY A 73 -4.50 -1.12 -26.72
CA GLY A 73 -3.46 -0.59 -27.62
C GLY A 73 -2.25 0.04 -26.93
N THR A 74 -2.20 0.09 -25.59
CA THR A 74 -1.04 0.61 -24.84
C THR A 74 0.16 -0.35 -24.80
N GLY A 75 -0.05 -1.63 -25.14
CA GLY A 75 0.96 -2.68 -25.04
C GLY A 75 1.23 -3.15 -23.60
N LEU A 76 0.41 -2.71 -22.63
CA LEU A 76 0.43 -3.21 -21.26
C LEU A 76 -0.43 -4.47 -21.19
N VAL A 77 0.21 -5.60 -20.99
CA VAL A 77 -0.42 -6.93 -21.13
C VAL A 77 -0.23 -7.83 -19.92
N ASP A 78 0.63 -7.42 -18.98
CA ASP A 78 0.95 -8.14 -17.76
C ASP A 78 1.67 -7.25 -16.72
N GLU A 79 2.02 -7.85 -15.59
CA GLU A 79 2.72 -7.21 -14.48
C GLU A 79 4.07 -6.59 -14.90
N ALA A 80 4.86 -7.28 -15.73
CA ALA A 80 6.17 -6.78 -16.17
C ALA A 80 6.03 -5.49 -16.99
N THR A 81 5.12 -5.50 -17.96
CA THR A 81 4.88 -4.34 -18.83
C THR A 81 4.28 -3.15 -18.07
N VAL A 82 3.39 -3.40 -17.10
CA VAL A 82 2.85 -2.35 -16.22
C VAL A 82 3.90 -1.76 -15.29
N GLN A 83 4.71 -2.59 -14.64
CA GLN A 83 5.80 -2.10 -13.77
C GLN A 83 6.80 -1.22 -14.56
N ALA A 84 7.07 -1.58 -15.81
CA ALA A 84 7.95 -0.83 -16.70
C ALA A 84 7.37 0.53 -17.09
N ALA A 85 6.10 0.56 -17.50
CA ALA A 85 5.46 1.78 -17.96
C ALA A 85 5.21 2.79 -16.83
N THR A 86 4.83 2.31 -15.66
CA THR A 86 4.44 3.16 -14.52
C THR A 86 5.61 3.68 -13.69
N GLY A 87 6.85 3.27 -14.01
CA GLY A 87 8.07 3.69 -13.30
C GLY A 87 8.39 2.88 -12.04
N VAL A 88 7.61 1.84 -11.72
CA VAL A 88 7.90 0.92 -10.60
C VAL A 88 9.29 0.33 -10.73
N MET A 89 9.68 -0.11 -11.93
CA MET A 89 11.02 -0.67 -12.17
C MET A 89 12.15 0.33 -11.89
N ALA A 90 11.94 1.60 -12.23
CA ALA A 90 12.92 2.65 -11.99
C ALA A 90 13.07 2.97 -10.50
N VAL A 91 11.95 3.10 -9.78
CA VAL A 91 11.99 3.38 -8.33
C VAL A 91 12.56 2.20 -7.56
N HIS A 92 12.13 0.96 -7.85
CA HIS A 92 12.68 -0.24 -7.22
C HIS A 92 14.20 -0.39 -7.50
N GLY A 93 14.61 -0.05 -8.72
CA GLY A 93 15.98 -0.08 -9.19
C GLY A 93 16.91 0.97 -8.58
N ARG A 94 16.39 2.03 -7.94
CA ARG A 94 17.23 3.09 -7.33
C ARG A 94 18.25 2.55 -6.34
N ARG A 95 17.94 1.46 -5.63
CA ARG A 95 18.87 0.78 -4.71
C ARG A 95 20.15 0.31 -5.40
N THR A 96 20.06 -0.17 -6.64
CA THR A 96 21.18 -0.74 -7.41
C THR A 96 21.69 0.21 -8.50
N GLY A 97 20.97 1.28 -8.79
CA GLY A 97 21.30 2.26 -9.83
C GLY A 97 20.86 1.86 -11.24
N LEU A 98 20.16 0.73 -11.39
CA LEU A 98 19.65 0.22 -12.66
C LEU A 98 18.19 -0.16 -12.50
N PRO A 99 17.32 0.05 -13.51
CA PRO A 99 15.92 -0.37 -13.42
C PRO A 99 15.83 -1.89 -13.20
N ALA A 100 14.93 -2.29 -12.31
CA ALA A 100 14.74 -3.69 -11.94
C ALA A 100 13.26 -3.96 -11.62
N GLY A 101 12.69 -5.04 -12.15
CA GLY A 101 11.35 -5.47 -11.79
C GLY A 101 11.25 -6.05 -10.40
N LEU A 102 10.08 -5.87 -9.76
CA LEU A 102 9.69 -6.64 -8.59
C LEU A 102 9.32 -8.05 -9.05
N ALA A 103 9.96 -9.07 -8.46
CA ALA A 103 9.61 -10.47 -8.75
C ALA A 103 8.23 -10.89 -8.19
N ALA A 104 7.60 -10.05 -7.37
CA ALA A 104 6.23 -10.22 -6.88
C ALA A 104 5.20 -9.52 -7.78
N ASP A 105 3.97 -10.01 -7.78
CA ASP A 105 2.85 -9.51 -8.60
C ASP A 105 2.18 -8.29 -7.95
N TYR A 106 2.95 -7.22 -7.77
CA TYR A 106 2.57 -6.08 -6.95
C TYR A 106 1.45 -5.24 -7.59
N THR A 107 1.55 -4.90 -8.88
CA THR A 107 0.52 -4.08 -9.56
C THR A 107 -0.77 -4.86 -9.72
N ALA A 108 -0.70 -6.17 -9.99
CA ALA A 108 -1.85 -7.06 -10.03
C ALA A 108 -2.54 -7.16 -8.66
N THR A 109 -1.75 -7.34 -7.60
CA THR A 109 -2.25 -7.36 -6.21
C THR A 109 -2.97 -6.06 -5.85
N ALA A 110 -2.33 -4.92 -6.10
CA ALA A 110 -2.93 -3.62 -5.86
C ALA A 110 -4.22 -3.42 -6.67
N THR A 111 -4.26 -3.87 -7.93
CA THR A 111 -5.46 -3.77 -8.79
C THR A 111 -6.61 -4.62 -8.27
N GLY A 112 -6.33 -5.84 -7.81
CA GLY A 112 -7.36 -6.71 -7.23
C GLY A 112 -7.98 -6.09 -5.98
N VAL A 113 -7.16 -5.55 -5.08
CA VAL A 113 -7.63 -4.82 -3.89
C VAL A 113 -8.47 -3.61 -4.28
N LEU A 114 -8.02 -2.82 -5.26
CA LEU A 114 -8.77 -1.67 -5.76
C LEU A 114 -10.12 -2.09 -6.35
N ALA A 115 -10.19 -3.17 -7.13
CA ALA A 115 -11.45 -3.65 -7.68
C ALA A 115 -12.45 -4.01 -6.57
N VAL A 116 -12.00 -4.67 -5.50
CA VAL A 116 -12.85 -4.97 -4.33
C VAL A 116 -13.29 -3.71 -3.60
N GLN A 117 -12.41 -2.71 -3.46
CA GLN A 117 -12.80 -1.39 -2.92
C GLN A 117 -13.90 -0.73 -3.73
N GLY A 118 -13.80 -0.75 -5.07
CA GLY A 118 -14.83 -0.19 -5.95
C GLY A 118 -16.18 -0.89 -5.76
N LEU A 119 -16.18 -2.23 -5.72
CA LEU A 119 -17.39 -3.04 -5.47
C LEU A 119 -18.01 -2.72 -4.10
N LEU A 120 -17.21 -2.67 -3.04
CA LEU A 120 -17.67 -2.32 -1.69
C LEU A 120 -18.21 -0.88 -1.64
N ALA A 121 -17.54 0.07 -2.30
CA ALA A 121 -17.99 1.45 -2.38
C ALA A 121 -19.35 1.55 -3.10
N SER A 122 -19.54 0.81 -4.20
CA SER A 122 -20.83 0.74 -4.89
C SER A 122 -21.94 0.18 -4.00
N LEU A 123 -21.68 -0.87 -3.22
CA LEU A 123 -22.64 -1.42 -2.26
C LEU A 123 -22.97 -0.42 -1.14
N VAL A 124 -21.98 0.30 -0.61
CA VAL A 124 -22.20 1.38 0.37
C VAL A 124 -23.05 2.50 -0.26
N GLY A 125 -22.76 2.90 -1.49
CA GLY A 125 -23.55 3.88 -2.23
C GLY A 125 -25.01 3.45 -2.40
N GLN A 126 -25.24 2.22 -2.89
CA GLN A 126 -26.59 1.66 -3.07
C GLN A 126 -27.38 1.61 -1.76
N SER A 127 -26.76 1.19 -0.64
CA SER A 127 -27.44 1.16 0.67
C SER A 127 -27.93 2.55 1.13
N ARG A 128 -27.37 3.61 0.54
CA ARG A 128 -27.69 5.01 0.83
C ARG A 128 -28.52 5.66 -0.28
N GLY A 129 -29.00 4.88 -1.25
CA GLY A 129 -29.88 5.32 -2.35
C GLY A 129 -29.15 5.93 -3.53
N ALA A 130 -27.84 5.74 -3.67
CA ALA A 130 -27.10 6.17 -4.85
C ALA A 130 -27.16 5.11 -5.95
N GLU A 131 -27.42 5.53 -7.19
CA GLU A 131 -27.24 4.71 -8.39
C GLU A 131 -25.77 4.80 -8.81
N ILE A 132 -25.05 3.68 -8.76
CA ILE A 132 -23.62 3.61 -9.08
C ILE A 132 -23.44 2.70 -10.28
N GLY A 133 -22.78 3.19 -11.33
CA GLY A 133 -22.46 2.42 -12.52
C GLY A 133 -21.41 1.31 -12.27
N PRO A 134 -21.15 0.47 -13.28
CA PRO A 134 -20.08 -0.53 -13.24
C PRO A 134 -18.72 0.08 -12.86
N VAL A 135 -17.94 -0.69 -12.11
CA VAL A 135 -16.59 -0.31 -11.70
C VAL A 135 -15.60 -0.72 -12.78
N ALA A 136 -14.63 0.12 -13.12
CA ALA A 136 -13.43 -0.32 -13.81
C ALA A 136 -12.19 0.04 -12.99
N ALA A 137 -11.21 -0.86 -12.91
CA ALA A 137 -9.93 -0.65 -12.25
C ALA A 137 -8.77 -1.18 -13.12
N GLY A 138 -7.81 -0.32 -13.44
CA GLY A 138 -6.67 -0.64 -14.30
C GLY A 138 -5.35 -0.77 -13.52
N ALA A 139 -4.52 -1.72 -13.93
CA ALA A 139 -3.20 -1.94 -13.31
C ALA A 139 -2.20 -0.81 -13.59
N ASP A 140 -2.36 -0.09 -14.68
CA ASP A 140 -1.65 1.17 -14.96
C ASP A 140 -1.86 2.20 -13.84
N ARG A 141 -3.10 2.35 -13.36
CA ARG A 141 -3.45 3.25 -12.25
C ARG A 141 -2.93 2.75 -10.93
N ALA A 142 -2.99 1.44 -10.69
CA ALA A 142 -2.42 0.84 -9.49
C ALA A 142 -0.90 1.03 -9.42
N GLY A 143 -0.19 0.84 -10.54
CA GLY A 143 1.25 1.08 -10.64
C GLY A 143 1.62 2.56 -10.46
N LEU A 144 0.87 3.49 -11.06
CA LEU A 144 1.06 4.93 -10.82
C LEU A 144 0.82 5.32 -9.37
N LEU A 145 -0.22 4.77 -8.73
CA LEU A 145 -0.50 5.00 -7.32
C LEU A 145 0.67 4.52 -6.43
N ALA A 146 1.25 3.36 -6.77
CA ALA A 146 2.41 2.80 -6.08
C ALA A 146 3.63 3.71 -6.10
N VAL A 147 3.81 4.48 -7.16
CA VAL A 147 4.93 5.42 -7.29
C VAL A 147 4.54 6.89 -7.07
N SER A 148 3.29 7.16 -6.71
CA SER A 148 2.70 8.51 -6.72
C SER A 148 3.51 9.57 -5.98
N GLN A 149 4.04 9.26 -4.79
CA GLN A 149 4.88 10.19 -4.03
C GLN A 149 6.23 10.47 -4.72
N TYR A 150 6.81 9.49 -5.41
CA TYR A 150 8.08 9.65 -6.13
C TYR A 150 7.86 10.39 -7.45
N LEU A 151 6.72 10.14 -8.11
CA LEU A 151 6.27 10.87 -9.29
C LEU A 151 6.02 12.35 -8.94
N ALA A 152 5.29 12.62 -7.87
CA ALA A 152 5.04 13.98 -7.40
C ALA A 152 6.36 14.70 -7.08
N ALA A 153 7.28 14.02 -6.39
CA ALA A 153 8.61 14.58 -6.10
C ALA A 153 9.44 14.86 -7.36
N ALA A 154 9.40 13.96 -8.35
CA ALA A 154 10.14 14.13 -9.61
C ALA A 154 9.62 15.29 -10.49
N GLY A 155 8.35 15.67 -10.36
CA GLY A 155 7.76 16.80 -11.08
C GLY A 155 7.55 18.05 -10.25
N ALA A 156 8.18 18.14 -9.08
CA ALA A 156 8.15 19.31 -8.20
C ALA A 156 9.03 20.45 -8.73
N ASP A 157 8.78 21.68 -8.27
CA ASP A 157 9.50 22.87 -8.73
C ASP A 157 10.90 22.97 -8.10
N GLU A 158 11.03 22.49 -6.86
CA GLU A 158 12.28 22.44 -6.11
C GLU A 158 13.00 21.10 -6.25
N GLY A 159 14.31 21.09 -5.99
CA GLY A 159 15.12 19.87 -5.98
C GLY A 159 14.95 19.01 -4.73
N GLU A 160 15.34 17.74 -4.84
CA GLU A 160 15.29 16.78 -3.73
C GLU A 160 16.14 17.20 -2.52
N ALA A 161 15.62 16.91 -1.32
CA ALA A 161 16.34 17.17 -0.08
C ALA A 161 17.47 16.16 0.19
N ALA A 162 17.46 15.00 -0.45
CA ALA A 162 18.43 13.93 -0.26
C ALA A 162 18.99 13.46 -1.60
N GLU A 163 20.24 13.02 -1.58
CA GLU A 163 20.91 12.50 -2.77
C GLU A 163 20.20 11.25 -3.29
N LEU A 164 19.90 11.23 -4.60
CA LEU A 164 19.38 10.06 -5.29
C LEU A 164 20.54 9.24 -5.85
N ALA A 165 21.19 8.46 -4.99
CA ALA A 165 22.25 7.54 -5.36
C ALA A 165 21.99 6.11 -4.84
N PRO A 166 22.57 5.08 -5.49
CA PRO A 166 22.40 3.69 -5.07
C PRO A 166 22.91 3.41 -3.66
N GLY A 167 22.38 2.36 -3.04
CA GLY A 167 22.76 1.91 -1.71
C GLY A 167 21.57 1.82 -0.75
N GLY A 168 21.88 1.28 0.43
CA GLY A 168 20.94 1.15 1.54
C GLY A 168 21.03 -0.23 2.18
N PRO A 169 20.15 -0.49 3.14
CA PRO A 169 20.05 -1.80 3.78
C PRO A 169 19.54 -2.89 2.80
N PRO A 170 19.62 -4.18 3.15
CA PRO A 170 19.98 -4.74 4.46
C PRO A 170 21.47 -4.61 4.80
N PHE A 171 21.76 -4.59 6.10
CA PHE A 171 23.11 -4.78 6.62
C PHE A 171 23.42 -6.27 6.76
N THR A 172 24.70 -6.60 6.95
CA THR A 172 25.17 -7.98 7.13
C THR A 172 26.03 -8.05 8.38
N SER A 173 25.79 -9.04 9.23
CA SER A 173 26.63 -9.33 10.42
C SER A 173 27.90 -10.09 10.05
N ALA A 174 28.80 -10.29 11.01
CA ALA A 174 30.01 -11.10 10.83
C ALA A 174 29.75 -12.56 10.43
N GLU A 175 28.61 -13.11 10.85
CA GLU A 175 28.17 -14.46 10.51
C GLU A 175 27.46 -14.54 9.14
N GLY A 176 27.33 -13.43 8.43
CA GLY A 176 26.62 -13.36 7.14
C GLY A 176 25.10 -13.23 7.27
N VAL A 177 24.57 -12.93 8.47
CA VAL A 177 23.12 -12.76 8.67
C VAL A 177 22.70 -11.38 8.17
N LEU A 178 21.70 -11.37 7.28
CA LEU A 178 21.10 -10.14 6.77
C LEU A 178 20.08 -9.58 7.76
N PHE A 179 20.12 -8.27 8.00
CA PHE A 179 19.17 -7.61 8.88
C PHE A 179 18.83 -6.19 8.43
N GLU A 180 17.65 -5.74 8.85
CA GLU A 180 17.21 -4.36 8.80
C GLU A 180 17.44 -3.64 10.12
N LEU A 181 17.71 -2.34 10.02
CA LEU A 181 17.85 -1.42 11.15
C LEU A 181 16.75 -0.36 11.06
N GLU A 182 16.06 -0.09 12.16
CA GLU A 182 15.06 0.96 12.22
C GLU A 182 15.17 1.82 13.47
N THR A 183 14.97 3.13 13.29
CA THR A 183 14.76 4.09 14.38
C THR A 183 14.15 5.38 13.85
N LEU A 184 13.35 6.04 14.69
CA LEU A 184 12.77 7.35 14.38
C LEU A 184 13.46 8.49 15.12
N ASP A 185 14.48 8.17 15.93
CA ASP A 185 15.17 9.12 16.77
C ASP A 185 16.65 9.27 16.34
N PRO A 186 17.11 10.49 16.05
CA PRO A 186 18.51 10.72 15.65
C PRO A 186 19.50 10.39 16.78
N GLY A 187 19.08 10.48 18.05
CA GLY A 187 19.88 10.10 19.21
C GLY A 187 20.12 8.60 19.25
N ALA A 188 19.07 7.81 19.08
CA ALA A 188 19.12 6.35 18.98
C ALA A 188 19.99 5.90 17.80
N TRP A 189 19.85 6.52 16.63
CA TRP A 189 20.74 6.28 15.49
C TRP A 189 22.21 6.50 15.87
N ALA A 190 22.52 7.68 16.44
CA ALA A 190 23.89 8.01 16.78
C ALA A 190 24.46 7.10 17.89
N ALA A 191 23.62 6.66 18.84
CA ALA A 191 24.03 5.78 19.93
C ALA A 191 24.30 4.35 19.44
N PHE A 192 23.43 3.80 18.56
CA PHE A 192 23.60 2.48 17.95
C PHE A 192 24.97 2.35 17.29
N TRP A 193 25.28 3.28 16.38
CA TRP A 193 26.53 3.22 15.62
C TRP A 193 27.77 3.49 16.46
N ARG A 194 27.67 4.35 17.49
CA ARG A 194 28.76 4.55 18.45
C ARG A 194 29.04 3.30 19.28
N SER A 195 28.01 2.54 19.64
CA SER A 195 28.16 1.27 20.36
C SER A 195 28.90 0.20 19.54
N LEU A 196 28.87 0.31 18.21
CA LEU A 196 29.62 -0.54 17.28
C LEU A 196 30.94 0.10 16.82
N GLU A 197 31.38 1.18 17.48
CA GLU A 197 32.62 1.91 17.20
C GLU A 197 32.70 2.48 15.76
N ALA A 198 31.56 2.81 15.15
CA ALA A 198 31.55 3.41 13.82
C ALA A 198 32.12 4.84 13.81
N PRO A 199 32.84 5.25 12.75
CA PRO A 199 33.38 6.60 12.63
C PRO A 199 32.30 7.68 12.69
N ALA A 200 32.49 8.70 13.53
CA ALA A 200 31.45 9.69 13.83
C ALA A 200 31.00 10.51 12.60
N ASP A 201 31.88 10.73 11.64
CA ASP A 201 31.58 11.35 10.34
C ASP A 201 30.66 10.48 9.48
N ALA A 202 30.91 9.17 9.41
CA ALA A 202 30.04 8.22 8.73
C ALA A 202 28.65 8.15 9.39
N VAL A 203 28.59 8.15 10.72
CA VAL A 203 27.31 8.17 11.46
C VAL A 203 26.49 9.42 11.12
N ARG A 204 27.13 10.59 11.09
CA ARG A 204 26.46 11.84 10.70
C ARG A 204 26.00 11.82 9.24
N ALA A 205 26.87 11.36 8.35
CA ALA A 205 26.57 11.30 6.91
C ALA A 205 25.44 10.31 6.59
N GLY A 206 25.33 9.20 7.32
CA GLY A 206 24.29 8.19 7.10
C GLY A 206 22.89 8.57 7.58
N TRP A 207 22.76 9.51 8.52
CA TRP A 207 21.44 9.84 9.11
C TRP A 207 20.44 10.38 8.09
N ARG A 208 20.85 11.33 7.24
CA ARG A 208 19.93 11.95 6.27
C ARG A 208 19.46 10.95 5.21
N PRO A 209 20.33 10.17 4.53
CA PRO A 209 19.89 9.07 3.68
C PRO A 209 18.96 8.09 4.38
N PHE A 210 19.27 7.73 5.64
CA PHE A 210 18.46 6.80 6.42
C PHE A 210 17.06 7.35 6.67
N GLN A 211 16.98 8.59 7.13
CA GLN A 211 15.71 9.27 7.42
C GLN A 211 14.83 9.44 6.18
N PHE A 212 15.43 9.72 5.02
CA PHE A 212 14.71 9.99 3.77
C PHE A 212 14.50 8.76 2.88
N ARG A 213 15.00 7.58 3.26
CA ARG A 213 14.95 6.39 2.39
C ARG A 213 13.55 5.98 1.94
N TYR A 214 12.53 6.19 2.78
CA TYR A 214 11.13 5.94 2.43
C TYR A 214 10.59 6.93 1.37
N ALA A 215 11.18 8.12 1.31
CA ALA A 215 10.78 9.20 0.42
C ALA A 215 11.51 9.12 -0.93
N THR A 216 12.75 8.62 -0.94
CA THR A 216 13.62 8.55 -2.13
C THR A 216 13.69 7.16 -2.77
N ALA A 217 13.35 6.11 -2.03
CA ALA A 217 13.57 4.71 -2.40
C ALA A 217 15.05 4.34 -2.67
N CYS A 218 15.97 5.07 -2.04
CA CYS A 218 17.39 4.74 -1.98
C CYS A 218 17.99 5.31 -0.68
N ALA A 219 19.13 4.78 -0.27
CA ALA A 219 19.83 5.29 0.89
C ALA A 219 21.36 5.15 0.70
N PRO A 220 22.04 6.10 0.03
CA PRO A 220 23.48 6.02 -0.21
C PRO A 220 24.25 6.15 1.11
N PHE A 221 24.42 5.03 1.81
CA PHE A 221 25.15 4.99 3.07
C PHE A 221 26.65 5.03 2.84
N PRO A 222 27.42 5.65 3.76
CA PRO A 222 28.86 5.47 3.81
C PRO A 222 29.19 3.96 3.86
N PRO A 223 30.04 3.44 2.95
CA PRO A 223 30.37 2.00 2.90
C PRO A 223 30.87 1.43 4.22
N VAL A 224 31.57 2.25 5.01
CA VAL A 224 32.09 1.89 6.33
C VAL A 224 31.00 1.46 7.31
N LEU A 225 29.76 1.93 7.18
CA LEU A 225 28.66 1.45 8.03
C LEU A 225 28.35 -0.03 7.78
N HIS A 226 28.41 -0.48 6.52
CA HIS A 226 28.30 -1.91 6.19
C HIS A 226 29.54 -2.71 6.62
N GLU A 227 30.73 -2.10 6.59
CA GLU A 227 31.97 -2.75 7.07
C GLU A 227 31.93 -2.97 8.58
N VAL A 228 31.47 -1.97 9.33
CA VAL A 228 31.27 -2.05 10.78
C VAL A 228 30.33 -3.19 11.13
N THR A 229 29.17 -3.30 10.48
CA THR A 229 28.25 -4.42 10.77
C THR A 229 28.85 -5.77 10.39
N ARG A 230 29.58 -5.85 9.26
CA ARG A 230 30.28 -7.08 8.83
C ARG A 230 31.41 -7.48 9.77
N GLY A 231 31.95 -6.56 10.56
CA GLY A 231 32.95 -6.84 11.59
C GLY A 231 32.38 -7.27 12.94
N ASN A 232 31.06 -7.14 13.15
CA ASN A 232 30.43 -7.37 14.45
C ASN A 232 29.47 -8.58 14.42
N PRO A 233 29.51 -9.48 15.42
CA PRO A 233 28.53 -10.55 15.57
C PRO A 233 27.10 -10.02 15.71
N LEU A 234 26.11 -10.78 15.25
CA LEU A 234 24.69 -10.39 15.36
C LEU A 234 24.26 -10.13 16.81
N ALA A 235 24.83 -10.87 17.77
CA ALA A 235 24.55 -10.68 19.19
C ALA A 235 24.94 -9.28 19.69
N GLU A 236 26.12 -8.79 19.28
CA GLU A 236 26.58 -7.44 19.63
C GLU A 236 25.78 -6.35 18.91
N ILE A 237 25.38 -6.59 17.66
CA ILE A 237 24.49 -5.70 16.91
C ILE A 237 23.13 -5.56 17.61
N ARG A 238 22.54 -6.65 18.07
CA ARG A 238 21.27 -6.63 18.82
C ARG A 238 21.42 -5.90 20.16
N ARG A 239 22.52 -6.14 20.87
CA ARG A 239 22.83 -5.45 22.12
C ARG A 239 22.97 -3.93 21.91
N ALA A 240 23.66 -3.52 20.85
CA ALA A 240 23.77 -2.11 20.48
C ALA A 240 22.39 -1.47 20.22
N ALA A 241 21.50 -2.19 19.52
CA ALA A 241 20.14 -1.74 19.25
C ALA A 241 19.32 -1.56 20.54
N GLU A 242 19.36 -2.56 21.42
CA GLU A 242 18.69 -2.53 22.73
C GLU A 242 19.15 -1.34 23.57
N LEU A 243 20.47 -1.12 23.67
CA LEU A 243 21.06 -0.02 24.44
C LEU A 243 20.74 1.37 23.86
N SER A 244 20.56 1.47 22.55
CA SER A 244 20.29 2.74 21.87
C SER A 244 18.81 3.06 21.73
N GLY A 245 17.91 2.09 21.91
CA GLY A 245 16.49 2.21 21.53
C GLY A 245 16.28 2.19 20.01
N ALA A 246 17.24 1.63 19.26
CA ALA A 246 17.03 1.29 17.86
C ALA A 246 16.53 -0.15 17.78
N GLU A 247 16.07 -0.57 16.60
CA GLU A 247 15.59 -1.93 16.41
C GLU A 247 16.28 -2.63 15.24
N VAL A 248 16.54 -3.92 15.43
CA VAL A 248 17.18 -4.77 14.44
C VAL A 248 16.26 -5.94 14.12
N CYS A 249 15.90 -6.10 12.85
CA CYS A 249 15.08 -7.23 12.37
C CYS A 249 15.89 -8.08 11.39
N VAL A 250 16.11 -9.34 11.73
CA VAL A 250 16.71 -10.29 10.78
C VAL A 250 15.76 -10.52 9.61
N LEU A 251 16.31 -10.58 8.39
CA LEU A 251 15.55 -10.92 7.20
C LEU A 251 15.11 -12.39 7.28
N ARG A 252 13.80 -12.61 7.29
CA ARG A 252 13.19 -13.93 7.24
C ARG A 252 13.03 -14.40 5.79
N THR A 253 13.04 -15.71 5.62
CA THR A 253 12.75 -16.38 4.36
C THR A 253 11.25 -16.58 4.16
N LEU A 254 10.84 -16.85 2.94
CA LEU A 254 9.47 -17.27 2.60
C LEU A 254 9.11 -18.60 3.25
N ALA A 255 10.08 -19.51 3.42
CA ALA A 255 9.87 -20.79 4.11
C ALA A 255 9.56 -20.59 5.60
N GLU A 256 10.31 -19.72 6.29
CA GLU A 256 10.00 -19.35 7.67
C GLU A 256 8.64 -18.66 7.78
N ARG A 257 8.31 -17.75 6.84
CA ARG A 257 6.99 -17.10 6.83
C ARG A 257 5.87 -18.11 6.63
N HIS A 258 6.04 -19.09 5.74
CA HIS A 258 5.05 -20.15 5.51
C HIS A 258 4.77 -20.98 6.77
N ALA A 259 5.78 -21.22 7.60
CA ALA A 259 5.63 -21.97 8.84
C ALA A 259 4.88 -21.19 9.95
N GLU A 260 4.89 -19.85 9.89
CA GLU A 260 4.29 -18.98 10.89
C GLU A 260 2.93 -18.38 10.47
N THR A 261 2.58 -18.44 9.19
CA THR A 261 1.33 -17.83 8.71
C THR A 261 0.11 -18.56 9.27
N ASP A 262 -0.84 -17.78 9.78
CA ASP A 262 -2.09 -18.27 10.38
C ASP A 262 -3.25 -18.29 9.37
N GLY A 263 -3.02 -17.84 8.13
CA GLY A 263 -4.06 -17.67 7.11
C GLY A 263 -5.12 -16.62 7.48
N ALA A 264 -4.84 -15.76 8.47
CA ALA A 264 -5.79 -14.74 8.89
C ALA A 264 -6.00 -13.71 7.78
N PRO A 265 -7.23 -13.14 7.67
CA PRO A 265 -7.49 -12.08 6.72
C PRO A 265 -6.60 -10.85 6.98
N PRO A 266 -6.39 -9.97 5.97
CA PRO A 266 -5.51 -8.81 6.12
C PRO A 266 -6.08 -7.72 7.05
N TRP A 267 -7.34 -7.86 7.43
CA TRP A 267 -8.09 -6.98 8.33
C TRP A 267 -8.99 -7.77 9.28
N SER A 268 -9.42 -7.14 10.36
CA SER A 268 -10.39 -7.69 11.31
C SER A 268 -11.58 -6.74 11.52
N PHE A 269 -12.74 -7.31 11.86
CA PHE A 269 -13.97 -6.57 12.13
C PHE A 269 -14.47 -6.92 13.53
N LEU A 270 -14.50 -5.93 14.41
CA LEU A 270 -14.94 -6.07 15.78
C LEU A 270 -16.17 -5.17 16.02
N PRO A 271 -17.37 -5.74 16.25
CA PRO A 271 -18.55 -4.95 16.58
C PRO A 271 -18.29 -4.08 17.81
N VAL A 272 -18.70 -2.82 17.77
CA VAL A 272 -18.56 -1.91 18.92
C VAL A 272 -19.91 -1.75 19.65
N GLY A 273 -19.86 -1.62 20.98
CA GLY A 273 -21.04 -1.47 21.85
C GLY A 273 -21.67 -2.79 22.34
N GLY A 274 -22.42 -2.72 23.45
CA GLY A 274 -23.19 -3.85 23.99
C GLY A 274 -24.46 -4.16 23.17
N ALA A 275 -25.03 -5.35 23.34
CA ALA A 275 -26.14 -5.90 22.54
C ALA A 275 -27.46 -5.09 22.54
N SER A 276 -27.58 -4.02 23.33
CA SER A 276 -28.84 -3.33 23.61
C SER A 276 -29.04 -1.98 22.90
N PHE A 277 -28.11 -1.54 22.05
CA PHE A 277 -28.21 -0.23 21.40
C PHE A 277 -28.51 -0.36 19.91
N GLN A 278 -29.76 -0.08 19.53
CA GLN A 278 -30.18 0.21 18.16
C GLN A 278 -30.13 1.73 17.95
N ARG A 279 -29.63 2.17 16.79
CA ARG A 279 -29.57 3.58 16.40
C ARG A 279 -30.98 4.19 16.46
N PRO A 280 -31.22 5.34 17.11
CA PRO A 280 -32.29 6.22 16.68
C PRO A 280 -31.97 6.61 15.23
N ALA A 281 -32.93 6.57 14.33
CA ALA A 281 -32.72 6.92 12.92
C ALA A 281 -32.18 8.36 12.81
N ARG A 282 -30.86 8.55 12.75
CA ARG A 282 -30.27 9.77 12.20
C ARG A 282 -30.75 9.83 10.77
N THR A 283 -31.44 10.91 10.40
CA THR A 283 -31.68 11.26 9.01
C THR A 283 -30.31 11.29 8.34
N ALA A 284 -30.02 10.32 7.47
CA ALA A 284 -28.84 10.40 6.62
C ALA A 284 -28.86 11.78 5.97
N LYS A 285 -27.71 12.48 5.94
CA LYS A 285 -27.63 13.68 5.10
C LYS A 285 -28.04 13.23 3.69
N PRO A 286 -29.01 13.90 3.04
CA PRO A 286 -29.46 13.51 1.71
C PRO A 286 -28.25 13.36 0.79
N VAL A 287 -28.16 12.23 0.08
CA VAL A 287 -27.17 12.05 -0.97
C VAL A 287 -27.56 13.02 -2.09
N PRO A 288 -26.73 14.02 -2.43
CA PRO A 288 -27.00 14.84 -3.61
C PRO A 288 -27.00 13.94 -4.86
N PRO A 289 -27.77 14.28 -5.91
CA PRO A 289 -27.88 13.43 -7.09
C PRO A 289 -26.52 13.12 -7.72
N ALA A 290 -26.39 11.90 -8.25
CA ALA A 290 -25.14 11.24 -8.67
C ALA A 290 -24.30 11.99 -9.74
N ALA A 291 -24.83 13.04 -10.36
CA ALA A 291 -24.14 13.78 -11.42
C ALA A 291 -22.88 14.52 -10.94
N ASP A 292 -22.73 14.79 -9.63
CA ASP A 292 -21.63 15.60 -9.07
C ASP A 292 -20.86 14.93 -7.91
N GLY A 293 -21.02 13.62 -7.64
CA GLY A 293 -20.38 12.97 -6.47
C GLY A 293 -20.12 11.46 -6.58
N GLY A 294 -19.06 10.98 -5.91
CA GLY A 294 -18.70 9.55 -5.83
C GLY A 294 -19.51 8.72 -4.82
N PRO A 295 -19.32 7.39 -4.73
CA PRO A 295 -20.15 6.49 -3.91
C PRO A 295 -20.21 6.81 -2.41
N LEU A 296 -19.21 7.53 -1.88
CA LEU A 296 -19.12 7.91 -0.46
C LEU A 296 -19.59 9.35 -0.20
N THR A 297 -20.17 10.03 -1.19
CA THR A 297 -20.65 11.41 -1.04
C THR A 297 -21.55 11.56 0.18
N GLY A 298 -21.29 12.60 0.97
CA GLY A 298 -22.03 12.90 2.21
C GLY A 298 -21.54 12.17 3.47
N LEU A 299 -20.52 11.30 3.36
CA LEU A 299 -19.82 10.76 4.54
C LEU A 299 -18.67 11.66 4.96
N THR A 300 -18.42 11.77 6.27
CA THR A 300 -17.28 12.51 6.83
C THR A 300 -16.26 11.55 7.46
N VAL A 301 -15.00 11.67 7.07
CA VAL A 301 -13.85 10.90 7.61
C VAL A 301 -12.96 11.83 8.40
N LEU A 302 -12.75 11.55 9.68
CA LEU A 302 -11.70 12.19 10.49
C LEU A 302 -10.43 11.36 10.39
N GLU A 303 -9.36 11.95 9.87
CA GLU A 303 -8.09 11.25 9.67
C GLU A 303 -6.99 11.82 10.56
N ALA A 304 -6.46 11.02 11.46
CA ALA A 304 -5.30 11.35 12.29
C ALA A 304 -4.09 10.46 11.94
N GLY A 305 -3.75 10.39 10.65
CA GLY A 305 -2.67 9.57 10.12
C GLY A 305 -1.35 10.33 9.93
N ARG A 306 -0.24 9.59 9.89
CA ARG A 306 1.10 10.09 9.56
C ARG A 306 1.73 9.26 8.44
N ARG A 307 2.70 9.85 7.73
CA ARG A 307 3.44 9.22 6.63
C ARG A 307 2.54 8.79 5.48
N ILE A 308 2.40 7.49 5.21
CA ILE A 308 1.83 6.97 3.96
C ILE A 308 0.54 6.18 4.22
N GLN A 309 0.59 5.10 5.01
CA GLN A 309 -0.51 4.14 5.13
C GLN A 309 -1.89 4.75 5.42
N ALA A 310 -2.09 5.40 6.58
CA ALA A 310 -3.37 6.03 6.92
C ALA A 310 -3.72 7.24 6.02
N PRO A 311 -2.77 8.15 5.70
CA PRO A 311 -3.04 9.24 4.76
C PRO A 311 -3.52 8.75 3.39
N LEU A 312 -2.93 7.69 2.84
CA LEU A 312 -3.35 7.08 1.57
C LEU A 312 -4.74 6.45 1.68
N ALA A 313 -5.02 5.70 2.74
CA ALA A 313 -6.35 5.13 2.96
C ALA A 313 -7.44 6.21 2.96
N ALA A 314 -7.22 7.32 3.69
CA ALA A 314 -8.12 8.46 3.67
C ALA A 314 -8.17 9.18 2.32
N HIS A 315 -7.05 9.26 1.59
CA HIS A 315 -7.05 9.84 0.25
C HIS A 315 -7.99 9.08 -0.69
N LEU A 316 -7.94 7.75 -0.66
CA LEU A 316 -8.80 6.88 -1.47
C LEU A 316 -10.28 7.04 -1.10
N LEU A 317 -10.61 7.12 0.20
CA LEU A 317 -11.98 7.41 0.65
C LEU A 317 -12.46 8.79 0.15
N GLY A 318 -11.56 9.78 0.13
CA GLY A 318 -11.84 11.11 -0.44
C GLY A 318 -12.06 11.08 -1.96
N LEU A 319 -11.26 10.30 -2.69
CA LEU A 319 -11.42 10.08 -4.14
C LEU A 319 -12.74 9.37 -4.47
N LEU A 320 -13.26 8.56 -3.55
CA LEU A 320 -14.59 7.95 -3.63
C LEU A 320 -15.72 8.90 -3.20
N GLY A 321 -15.41 10.15 -2.84
CA GLY A 321 -16.39 11.22 -2.57
C GLY A 321 -16.61 11.57 -1.08
N ALA A 322 -15.90 10.92 -0.15
CA ALA A 322 -16.03 11.29 1.26
C ALA A 322 -15.39 12.66 1.58
N GLU A 323 -15.97 13.41 2.51
CA GLU A 323 -15.33 14.60 3.06
C GLU A 323 -14.27 14.18 4.09
N VAL A 324 -13.00 14.38 3.77
CA VAL A 324 -11.90 14.03 4.66
C VAL A 324 -11.40 15.26 5.42
N ILE A 325 -11.41 15.19 6.75
CA ILE A 325 -10.89 16.21 7.66
C ILE A 325 -9.68 15.63 8.39
N ARG A 326 -8.49 16.12 8.02
CA ARG A 326 -7.23 15.74 8.62
C ARG A 326 -7.04 16.43 9.97
N ILE A 327 -6.74 15.64 11.00
CA ILE A 327 -6.41 16.09 12.35
C ILE A 327 -4.90 16.26 12.44
N GLU A 328 -4.44 17.50 12.39
CA GLU A 328 -3.01 17.82 12.41
C GLU A 328 -2.55 18.26 13.80
N PRO A 329 -1.31 17.94 14.20
CA PRO A 329 -0.75 18.44 15.44
C PRO A 329 -0.50 19.96 15.35
N PRO A 330 -0.26 20.65 16.47
CA PRO A 330 0.17 22.04 16.48
C PRO A 330 1.35 22.31 15.54
N GLY A 331 1.21 23.28 14.65
CA GLY A 331 2.20 23.59 13.60
C GLY A 331 2.03 22.79 12.31
N GLY A 332 1.02 21.93 12.22
CA GLY A 332 0.71 21.12 11.04
C GLY A 332 1.52 19.82 10.93
N ASP A 333 1.21 19.02 9.91
CA ASP A 333 1.99 17.83 9.57
C ASP A 333 3.41 18.23 9.11
N PRO A 334 4.49 17.74 9.76
CA PRO A 334 5.87 18.02 9.34
C PRO A 334 6.17 17.69 7.88
N LEU A 335 5.46 16.72 7.29
CA LEU A 335 5.62 16.35 5.88
C LEU A 335 5.26 17.51 4.94
N ARG A 336 4.41 18.46 5.35
CA ARG A 336 4.02 19.62 4.52
C ARG A 336 5.21 20.47 4.06
N GLY A 337 6.24 20.59 4.91
CA GLY A 337 7.43 21.38 4.61
C GLY A 337 8.60 20.57 4.06
N MET A 338 8.43 19.27 3.80
CA MET A 338 9.51 18.40 3.37
C MET A 338 9.78 18.54 1.86
N PRO A 339 10.99 18.91 1.41
CA PRO A 339 11.27 19.03 -0.02
C PRO A 339 11.22 17.67 -0.77
N PRO A 340 11.05 17.71 -2.11
CA PRO A 340 10.86 18.90 -2.91
C PRO A 340 9.43 19.42 -2.77
N THR A 341 9.26 20.72 -2.98
CA THR A 341 7.97 21.38 -2.88
C THR A 341 7.46 21.84 -4.24
N SER A 342 6.15 21.87 -4.39
CA SER A 342 5.43 22.51 -5.49
C SER A 342 4.61 23.63 -4.89
N SER A 343 4.82 24.86 -5.39
CA SER A 343 4.21 26.05 -4.80
C SER A 343 4.37 26.15 -3.27
N GLY A 344 5.56 25.79 -2.74
CA GLY A 344 5.89 25.87 -1.30
C GLY A 344 5.27 24.79 -0.41
N VAL A 345 4.59 23.78 -0.98
CA VAL A 345 4.07 22.61 -0.25
C VAL A 345 4.76 21.35 -0.75
N SER A 346 5.17 20.46 0.15
CA SER A 346 5.77 19.17 -0.22
C SER A 346 4.94 18.43 -1.25
N ALA A 347 5.56 18.08 -2.39
CA ALA A 347 4.89 17.32 -3.43
C ALA A 347 4.45 15.92 -2.95
N ARG A 348 5.19 15.34 -2.00
CA ARG A 348 4.84 14.07 -1.35
C ARG A 348 3.62 14.21 -0.45
N TRP A 349 3.53 15.33 0.28
CA TRP A 349 2.34 15.63 1.07
C TRP A 349 1.11 15.78 0.16
N LEU A 350 1.25 16.51 -0.96
CA LEU A 350 0.18 16.71 -1.95
C LEU A 350 -0.32 15.38 -2.55
N ALA A 351 0.59 14.48 -2.90
CA ALA A 351 0.25 13.15 -3.44
C ALA A 351 -0.69 12.33 -2.54
N LEU A 352 -0.66 12.57 -1.22
CA LEU A 352 -1.42 11.81 -0.22
C LEU A 352 -2.57 12.60 0.42
N ASN A 353 -2.59 13.93 0.28
CA ASN A 353 -3.48 14.78 1.09
C ASN A 353 -4.22 15.86 0.30
N ARG A 354 -4.01 15.96 -1.01
CA ARG A 354 -4.81 16.85 -1.85
C ARG A 354 -6.32 16.55 -1.70
N GLY A 355 -7.12 17.61 -1.70
CA GLY A 355 -8.58 17.55 -1.52
C GLY A 355 -9.04 17.43 -0.07
N LYS A 356 -8.15 17.13 0.90
CA LYS A 356 -8.52 17.05 2.32
C LYS A 356 -8.65 18.43 2.95
N LYS A 357 -9.63 18.59 3.83
CA LYS A 357 -9.65 19.69 4.82
C LYS A 357 -8.67 19.35 5.95
N ALA A 358 -8.23 20.34 6.71
CA ALA A 358 -7.38 20.12 7.88
C ALA A 358 -7.84 20.98 9.05
N VAL A 359 -7.66 20.45 10.27
CA VAL A 359 -7.86 21.17 11.52
C VAL A 359 -6.71 20.86 12.46
N GLU A 360 -6.23 21.88 13.16
CA GLU A 360 -5.22 21.72 14.20
C GLU A 360 -5.87 21.27 15.52
N ILE A 361 -5.35 20.18 16.10
CA ILE A 361 -5.77 19.58 17.37
C ILE A 361 -4.54 19.04 18.10
N ASP A 362 -4.23 19.56 19.28
CA ASP A 362 -3.25 18.96 20.18
C ASP A 362 -3.87 17.78 20.95
N ILE A 363 -3.67 16.57 20.44
CA ILE A 363 -4.15 15.35 21.11
C ILE A 363 -3.54 15.12 22.51
N LYS A 364 -2.51 15.88 22.93
CA LYS A 364 -1.99 15.85 24.30
C LYS A 364 -2.81 16.75 25.25
N ALA A 365 -3.42 17.80 24.73
CA ALA A 365 -4.25 18.71 25.52
C ALA A 365 -5.64 18.10 25.79
N ALA A 366 -6.09 18.14 27.04
CA ALA A 366 -7.38 17.56 27.42
C ALA A 366 -8.58 18.27 26.74
N ALA A 367 -8.48 19.58 26.49
CA ALA A 367 -9.53 20.34 25.82
C ALA A 367 -9.68 19.92 24.34
N ASP A 368 -8.57 19.75 23.64
CA ASP A 368 -8.53 19.37 22.24
C ASP A 368 -8.95 17.92 22.03
N ARG A 369 -8.65 17.03 22.98
CA ARG A 369 -9.21 15.67 22.97
C ARG A 369 -10.75 15.67 23.07
N ARG A 370 -11.34 16.54 23.90
CA ARG A 370 -12.80 16.69 23.97
C ARG A 370 -13.36 17.21 22.65
N ARG A 371 -12.73 18.24 22.07
CA ARG A 371 -13.10 18.77 20.75
C ARG A 371 -13.06 17.68 19.67
N LEU A 372 -12.03 16.83 19.67
CA LEU A 372 -11.93 15.71 18.73
C LEU A 372 -13.05 14.67 18.96
N THR A 373 -13.39 14.38 20.22
CA THR A 373 -14.52 13.50 20.54
C THR A 373 -15.85 14.09 20.06
N GLU A 374 -16.06 15.40 20.21
CA GLU A 374 -17.25 16.10 19.69
C GLU A 374 -17.31 16.04 18.16
N MET A 375 -16.18 16.21 17.46
CA MET A 375 -16.13 16.02 16.01
C MET A 375 -16.45 14.57 15.62
N ALA A 376 -15.92 13.59 16.37
CA ALA A 376 -16.19 12.16 16.13
C ALA A 376 -17.65 11.77 16.41
N ALA A 377 -18.38 12.54 17.21
CA ALA A 377 -19.80 12.36 17.46
C ALA A 377 -20.63 12.46 16.15
N ASP A 378 -20.14 13.24 15.19
CA ASP A 378 -20.83 13.50 13.93
C ASP A 378 -20.22 12.85 12.69
N ALA A 379 -19.01 12.33 12.80
CA ALA A 379 -18.29 11.67 11.72
C ALA A 379 -18.80 10.24 11.44
N ASP A 380 -18.51 9.75 10.24
CA ASP A 380 -18.78 8.36 9.83
C ASP A 380 -17.61 7.44 10.15
N VAL A 381 -16.40 7.96 10.00
CA VAL A 381 -15.15 7.23 10.18
C VAL A 381 -14.18 8.04 11.01
N PHE A 382 -13.50 7.40 11.96
CA PHE A 382 -12.28 7.92 12.58
C PHE A 382 -11.12 6.98 12.24
N LEU A 383 -10.11 7.46 11.52
CA LEU A 383 -9.00 6.68 10.99
C LEU A 383 -7.66 7.19 11.55
N HIS A 384 -6.83 6.30 12.12
CA HIS A 384 -5.50 6.67 12.62
C HIS A 384 -4.48 5.53 12.45
N ASN A 385 -3.18 5.88 12.50
CA ASN A 385 -2.05 4.94 12.53
C ASN A 385 -1.04 5.24 13.66
N TRP A 386 -1.55 5.72 14.80
CA TRP A 386 -0.72 5.95 15.98
C TRP A 386 -0.13 4.64 16.51
N ALA A 387 1.02 4.72 17.17
CA ALA A 387 1.65 3.57 17.80
C ALA A 387 0.66 2.80 18.72
N PRO A 388 0.79 1.46 18.82
CA PRO A 388 -0.06 0.64 19.67
C PRO A 388 -0.20 1.20 21.10
N GLY A 389 -1.40 1.12 21.67
CA GLY A 389 -1.72 1.65 23.00
C GLY A 389 -1.85 3.18 23.10
N LYS A 390 -1.36 3.96 22.12
CA LYS A 390 -1.40 5.43 22.17
C LYS A 390 -2.82 5.99 22.23
N ALA A 391 -3.73 5.45 21.40
CA ALA A 391 -5.12 5.88 21.38
C ALA A 391 -5.81 5.64 22.73
N ALA A 392 -5.61 4.45 23.32
CA ALA A 392 -6.18 4.08 24.61
C ALA A 392 -5.64 4.97 25.74
N GLY A 393 -4.32 5.20 25.79
CA GLY A 393 -3.71 6.11 26.77
C GLY A 393 -4.19 7.56 26.66
N LEU A 394 -4.71 7.97 25.50
CA LEU A 394 -5.31 9.28 25.29
C LEU A 394 -6.83 9.31 25.47
N GLY A 395 -7.50 8.16 25.68
CA GLY A 395 -8.95 8.06 25.71
C GLY A 395 -9.61 8.37 24.36
N LEU A 396 -8.92 8.03 23.27
CA LEU A 396 -9.35 8.22 21.88
C LEU A 396 -9.45 6.89 21.13
N ASP A 397 -9.51 5.77 21.84
CA ASP A 397 -9.71 4.45 21.24
C ASP A 397 -11.18 4.20 20.86
N ALA A 398 -11.43 3.05 20.23
CA ALA A 398 -12.77 2.64 19.82
C ALA A 398 -13.75 2.63 21.00
N GLN A 399 -13.34 2.16 22.19
CA GLN A 399 -14.22 2.09 23.35
C GLN A 399 -14.65 3.48 23.83
N HIS A 400 -13.78 4.49 23.72
CA HIS A 400 -14.07 5.86 24.13
C HIS A 400 -14.89 6.60 23.08
N LEU A 401 -14.46 6.59 21.82
CA LEU A 401 -15.13 7.38 20.77
C LEU A 401 -16.52 6.84 20.43
N THR A 402 -16.74 5.52 20.51
CA THR A 402 -18.07 4.95 20.23
C THR A 402 -19.10 5.20 21.32
N ARG A 403 -18.71 5.69 22.51
CA ARG A 403 -19.68 6.22 23.49
C ARG A 403 -20.33 7.51 23.01
N ALA A 404 -19.58 8.35 22.29
CA ALA A 404 -20.11 9.55 21.66
C ALA A 404 -20.83 9.24 20.34
N ASN A 405 -20.35 8.23 19.60
CA ASN A 405 -20.95 7.80 18.34
C ASN A 405 -21.01 6.26 18.23
N PRO A 406 -22.12 5.62 18.65
CA PRO A 406 -22.28 4.17 18.57
C PRO A 406 -22.31 3.59 17.15
N ALA A 407 -22.41 4.44 16.12
CA ALA A 407 -22.40 4.07 14.71
C ALA A 407 -21.04 4.33 14.04
N LEU A 408 -20.03 4.82 14.76
CA LEU A 408 -18.72 5.14 14.20
C LEU A 408 -18.03 3.90 13.65
N VAL A 409 -17.48 4.01 12.44
CA VAL A 409 -16.44 3.09 11.97
C VAL A 409 -15.10 3.59 12.52
N TYR A 410 -14.60 2.92 13.55
CA TYR A 410 -13.30 3.22 14.12
C TYR A 410 -12.24 2.41 13.38
N ALA A 411 -11.30 3.06 12.70
CA ALA A 411 -10.31 2.42 11.86
C ALA A 411 -8.89 2.63 12.41
N TYR A 412 -8.19 1.51 12.61
CA TYR A 412 -6.77 1.50 12.93
C TYR A 412 -6.01 0.82 11.79
N THR A 413 -5.00 1.50 11.26
CA THR A 413 -4.05 0.90 10.31
C THR A 413 -2.66 0.92 10.94
N GLY A 414 -2.12 -0.26 11.24
CA GLY A 414 -0.87 -0.41 11.99
C GLY A 414 0.18 -1.24 11.26
N GLY A 415 1.32 -1.47 11.92
CA GLY A 415 2.34 -2.39 11.41
C GLY A 415 1.89 -3.86 11.48
N TRP A 416 1.39 -4.27 12.64
CA TRP A 416 1.15 -5.69 12.96
C TRP A 416 -0.28 -6.02 13.41
N ALA A 417 -1.09 -5.01 13.76
CA ALA A 417 -2.45 -5.17 14.31
C ALA A 417 -2.56 -6.24 15.42
N ASP A 418 -1.60 -6.24 16.35
CA ASP A 418 -1.52 -7.16 17.50
C ASP A 418 -1.48 -8.66 17.13
N ARG A 419 -1.10 -9.00 15.88
CA ARG A 419 -0.93 -10.39 15.41
C ARG A 419 0.41 -11.03 15.78
N LEU A 420 1.30 -10.29 16.45
CA LEU A 420 2.62 -10.76 16.88
C LEU A 420 2.96 -10.17 18.26
N ASP A 421 3.22 -11.03 19.25
CA ASP A 421 3.45 -10.63 20.64
C ASP A 421 4.77 -9.83 20.84
N ASP A 422 5.83 -10.21 20.12
CA ASP A 422 7.15 -9.56 20.15
C ASP A 422 7.51 -8.92 18.80
N ALA A 423 6.56 -8.17 18.25
CA ALA A 423 6.75 -7.52 16.97
C ALA A 423 7.77 -6.38 17.08
N PRO A 424 8.72 -6.25 16.13
CA PRO A 424 9.56 -5.07 16.08
C PRO A 424 8.76 -3.84 15.65
N MET A 425 9.39 -2.68 15.49
CA MET A 425 8.77 -1.45 15.05
C MET A 425 8.03 -1.70 13.74
N GLY A 426 6.75 -1.33 13.73
CA GLY A 426 5.84 -1.56 12.61
C GLY A 426 6.05 -0.61 11.44
N THR A 427 7.26 -0.51 10.90
CA THR A 427 7.56 0.23 9.67
C THR A 427 7.58 -0.69 8.46
N ASP A 428 7.39 -0.12 7.28
CA ASP A 428 7.41 -0.84 6.01
C ASP A 428 8.62 -1.78 5.87
N PHE A 429 9.83 -1.26 6.09
CA PHE A 429 11.07 -2.02 5.92
C PHE A 429 11.22 -3.16 6.95
N MET A 430 10.83 -2.92 8.21
CA MET A 430 10.88 -3.94 9.26
C MET A 430 9.88 -5.06 8.99
N VAL A 431 8.68 -4.71 8.50
CA VAL A 431 7.68 -5.70 8.10
C VAL A 431 8.18 -6.47 6.89
N GLN A 432 8.72 -5.80 5.86
CA GLN A 432 9.31 -6.49 4.69
C GLN A 432 10.39 -7.50 5.10
N ALA A 433 11.27 -7.12 6.04
CA ALA A 433 12.31 -8.01 6.57
C ALA A 433 11.72 -9.21 7.31
N ARG A 434 10.72 -9.02 8.17
CA ARG A 434 10.13 -10.08 9.01
C ARG A 434 9.25 -11.09 8.27
N THR A 435 8.74 -10.71 7.10
CA THR A 435 7.65 -11.41 6.40
C THR A 435 8.08 -12.13 5.12
N GLY A 436 9.38 -12.16 4.80
CA GLY A 436 9.87 -12.81 3.59
C GLY A 436 9.64 -12.01 2.30
N VAL A 437 9.07 -10.80 2.38
CA VAL A 437 8.90 -9.91 1.22
C VAL A 437 10.25 -9.60 0.57
N GLY A 438 11.31 -9.41 1.36
CA GLY A 438 12.65 -9.19 0.84
C GLY A 438 13.19 -10.33 -0.04
N GLU A 439 12.72 -11.56 0.16
CA GLU A 439 12.98 -12.69 -0.74
C GLU A 439 11.99 -12.74 -1.90
N ALA A 440 10.70 -12.46 -1.65
CA ALA A 440 9.63 -12.51 -2.65
C ALA A 440 9.83 -11.53 -3.81
N VAL A 441 10.38 -10.34 -3.53
CA VAL A 441 10.59 -9.29 -4.54
C VAL A 441 11.90 -9.46 -5.32
N ARG A 442 12.68 -10.51 -5.04
CA ARG A 442 13.95 -10.82 -5.70
C ARG A 442 13.88 -12.17 -6.42
N PRO A 443 14.30 -12.27 -7.70
CA PRO A 443 14.40 -13.57 -8.36
C PRO A 443 15.47 -14.45 -7.71
N GLU A 444 15.44 -15.75 -8.01
CA GLU A 444 16.47 -16.70 -7.64
C GLU A 444 17.85 -16.24 -8.14
N GLY A 445 18.90 -16.49 -7.34
CA GLY A 445 20.26 -16.05 -7.64
C GLY A 445 20.60 -14.62 -7.18
N GLU A 446 19.61 -13.80 -6.82
CA GLU A 446 19.84 -12.50 -6.17
C GLU A 446 19.79 -12.63 -4.63
N PRO A 447 20.65 -11.92 -3.86
CA PRO A 447 20.53 -11.89 -2.40
C PRO A 447 19.17 -11.30 -1.96
N PRO A 448 18.48 -11.90 -0.97
CA PRO A 448 17.26 -11.32 -0.41
C PRO A 448 17.51 -9.91 0.10
N ALA A 449 16.59 -9.00 -0.22
CA ALA A 449 16.63 -7.63 0.27
C ALA A 449 15.26 -6.97 0.12
N PRO A 450 14.75 -6.31 1.17
CA PRO A 450 13.61 -5.41 1.06
C PRO A 450 13.73 -4.46 -0.13
N SER A 451 12.58 -4.13 -0.72
CA SER A 451 12.50 -2.97 -1.60
C SER A 451 12.63 -1.71 -0.76
N LEU A 452 13.36 -0.71 -1.26
CA LEU A 452 13.37 0.62 -0.64
C LEU A 452 12.14 1.45 -1.05
N MET A 453 11.31 0.94 -1.96
CA MET A 453 9.94 1.42 -2.08
C MET A 453 9.14 1.04 -0.84
N THR A 454 8.23 1.93 -0.46
CA THR A 454 7.24 1.76 0.61
C THR A 454 6.07 0.88 0.15
N LEU A 455 6.38 -0.37 -0.22
CA LEU A 455 5.44 -1.32 -0.83
C LEU A 455 4.26 -1.63 0.11
N LEU A 456 4.56 -1.94 1.37
CA LEU A 456 3.58 -2.35 2.36
C LEU A 456 2.81 -1.16 2.92
N ASP A 457 3.41 0.02 2.98
CA ASP A 457 2.76 1.27 3.35
C ASP A 457 1.67 1.64 2.32
N VAL A 458 1.96 1.50 1.02
CA VAL A 458 0.96 1.72 -0.04
C VAL A 458 -0.10 0.63 0.01
N LEU A 459 0.29 -0.65 -0.08
CA LEU A 459 -0.68 -1.76 -0.09
C LEU A 459 -1.49 -1.83 1.22
N GLY A 460 -0.88 -1.51 2.35
CA GLY A 460 -1.54 -1.38 3.65
C GLY A 460 -2.50 -0.19 3.71
N GLY A 461 -2.22 0.89 2.97
CA GLY A 461 -3.19 1.98 2.76
C GLY A 461 -4.39 1.53 1.92
N LEU A 462 -4.16 0.66 0.91
CA LEU A 462 -5.25 0.02 0.17
C LEU A 462 -6.09 -0.85 1.11
N HIS A 463 -5.48 -1.78 1.85
CA HIS A 463 -6.22 -2.59 2.83
C HIS A 463 -6.93 -1.76 3.90
N GLY A 464 -6.35 -0.62 4.30
CA GLY A 464 -7.01 0.33 5.21
C GLY A 464 -8.31 0.89 4.64
N ALA A 465 -8.30 1.33 3.38
CA ALA A 465 -9.51 1.80 2.69
C ALA A 465 -10.53 0.67 2.49
N GLU A 466 -10.08 -0.52 2.08
CA GLU A 466 -10.92 -1.71 1.95
C GLU A 466 -11.60 -2.09 3.27
N ALA A 467 -10.84 -2.12 4.37
CA ALA A 467 -11.38 -2.39 5.71
C ALA A 467 -12.42 -1.35 6.15
N VAL A 468 -12.18 -0.05 5.86
CA VAL A 468 -13.16 1.00 6.15
C VAL A 468 -14.44 0.84 5.32
N LEU A 469 -14.33 0.57 4.01
CA LEU A 469 -15.47 0.36 3.13
C LEU A 469 -16.31 -0.85 3.57
N ALA A 470 -15.63 -1.95 3.89
CA ALA A 470 -16.25 -3.14 4.46
C ALA A 470 -16.92 -2.87 5.83
N GLY A 471 -16.28 -2.07 6.68
CA GLY A 471 -16.84 -1.63 7.97
C GLY A 471 -18.06 -0.73 7.82
N LEU A 472 -18.05 0.17 6.84
CA LEU A 472 -19.20 1.00 6.47
C LEU A 472 -20.35 0.15 5.97
N LEU A 473 -20.09 -0.83 5.09
CA LEU A 473 -21.11 -1.76 4.62
C LEU A 473 -21.71 -2.58 5.77
N LEU A 474 -20.88 -3.10 6.67
CA LEU A 474 -21.36 -3.77 7.89
C LEU A 474 -22.22 -2.83 8.75
N ARG A 475 -21.83 -1.57 8.90
CA ARG A 475 -22.62 -0.57 9.63
C ARG A 475 -23.98 -0.36 8.97
N GLU A 476 -24.06 -0.22 7.65
CA GLU A 476 -25.35 -0.05 6.96
C GLU A 476 -26.24 -1.30 7.10
N ARG A 477 -25.65 -2.50 7.05
CA ARG A 477 -26.38 -3.77 7.20
C ARG A 477 -26.85 -4.05 8.63
N THR A 478 -26.11 -3.59 9.63
CA THR A 478 -26.36 -3.94 11.04
C THR A 478 -26.89 -2.79 11.89
N GLY A 479 -26.76 -1.55 11.41
CA GLY A 479 -27.06 -0.33 12.16
C GLY A 479 -26.07 0.00 13.28
N ARG A 480 -24.94 -0.71 13.38
CA ARG A 480 -23.97 -0.61 14.48
C ARG A 480 -22.57 -0.22 14.00
N GLY A 481 -21.85 0.53 14.83
CA GLY A 481 -20.45 0.86 14.60
C GLY A 481 -19.55 -0.37 14.68
N VAL A 482 -18.41 -0.28 13.98
CA VAL A 482 -17.45 -1.38 13.83
C VAL A 482 -16.04 -0.82 14.04
N ARG A 483 -15.23 -1.54 14.81
CA ARG A 483 -13.79 -1.34 14.84
C ARG A 483 -13.19 -2.19 13.73
N VAL A 484 -12.44 -1.54 12.86
CA VAL A 484 -11.73 -2.19 11.76
C VAL A 484 -10.24 -1.99 11.95
N ASP A 485 -9.50 -3.09 11.98
CA ASP A 485 -8.05 -3.05 12.13
C ASP A 485 -7.42 -3.69 10.89
N SER A 486 -6.51 -2.99 10.21
CA SER A 486 -5.68 -3.54 9.14
C SER A 486 -4.20 -3.36 9.44
N SER A 487 -3.32 -4.02 8.68
CA SER A 487 -1.89 -3.99 8.96
C SER A 487 -0.98 -4.07 7.74
N LEU A 488 0.24 -3.56 7.88
CA LEU A 488 1.34 -3.84 6.95
C LEU A 488 1.63 -5.34 6.87
N LEU A 489 1.49 -6.09 7.97
CA LEU A 489 1.56 -7.55 7.98
C LEU A 489 0.52 -8.18 7.05
N GLY A 490 -0.73 -7.74 7.12
CA GLY A 490 -1.79 -8.18 6.20
C GLY A 490 -1.46 -7.85 4.75
N ALA A 491 -0.88 -6.67 4.48
CA ALA A 491 -0.38 -6.32 3.15
C ALA A 491 0.74 -7.27 2.67
N ALA A 492 1.68 -7.63 3.55
CA ALA A 492 2.73 -8.58 3.24
C ALA A 492 2.19 -9.99 2.98
N ASP A 493 1.20 -10.43 3.74
CA ASP A 493 0.54 -11.72 3.57
C ASP A 493 -0.13 -11.82 2.20
N THR A 494 -0.88 -10.79 1.79
CA THR A 494 -1.48 -10.75 0.45
C THR A 494 -0.42 -10.76 -0.65
N LEU A 495 0.64 -9.93 -0.51
CA LEU A 495 1.70 -9.83 -1.53
C LEU A 495 2.51 -11.14 -1.67
N THR A 496 2.73 -11.85 -0.57
CA THR A 496 3.53 -13.09 -0.56
C THR A 496 2.70 -14.36 -0.80
N ALA A 497 1.37 -14.28 -0.74
CA ALA A 497 0.47 -15.43 -0.90
C ALA A 497 0.77 -16.30 -2.13
N PRO A 498 1.05 -15.76 -3.35
CA PRO A 498 1.41 -16.60 -4.49
C PRO A 498 2.68 -17.43 -4.26
N ALA A 499 3.69 -16.85 -3.61
CA ALA A 499 4.93 -17.54 -3.29
C ALA A 499 4.74 -18.59 -2.19
N LEU A 500 3.93 -18.30 -1.17
CA LEU A 500 3.59 -19.27 -0.12
C LEU A 500 2.76 -20.44 -0.67
N ALA A 501 1.87 -20.19 -1.64
CA ALA A 501 1.11 -21.23 -2.32
C ALA A 501 2.01 -22.18 -3.13
N ARG A 502 3.11 -21.68 -3.71
CA ARG A 502 4.13 -22.52 -4.37
C ARG A 502 4.78 -23.48 -3.37
N ILE A 503 5.15 -22.99 -2.18
CA ILE A 503 5.69 -23.84 -1.09
C ILE A 503 4.70 -24.95 -0.73
N GLY A 504 3.41 -24.60 -0.56
CA GLY A 504 2.36 -25.58 -0.26
C GLY A 504 2.19 -26.67 -1.32
N ARG A 505 2.62 -26.42 -2.57
CA ARG A 505 2.66 -27.40 -3.67
C ARG A 505 4.01 -28.12 -3.81
N GLY A 506 4.98 -27.84 -2.92
CA GLY A 506 6.34 -28.38 -3.01
C GLY A 506 7.20 -27.75 -4.10
N GLU A 507 6.82 -26.58 -4.61
CA GLU A 507 7.56 -25.84 -5.64
C GLU A 507 8.53 -24.81 -5.00
N ASN A 508 9.55 -24.39 -5.75
CA ASN A 508 10.43 -23.29 -5.33
C ASN A 508 9.61 -21.99 -5.18
N PRO A 509 9.55 -21.35 -3.99
CA PRO A 509 8.78 -20.12 -3.79
C PRO A 509 9.26 -18.96 -4.66
N ARG A 510 10.56 -18.92 -4.99
CA ARG A 510 11.17 -17.80 -5.71
C ARG A 510 10.91 -17.93 -7.21
N ARG A 511 10.83 -16.78 -7.88
CA ARG A 511 10.80 -16.72 -9.34
C ARG A 511 12.19 -17.06 -9.91
N PRO A 512 12.29 -17.63 -11.13
CA PRO A 512 13.57 -18.01 -11.72
C PRO A 512 14.56 -16.84 -11.85
N ALA A 513 15.86 -17.15 -11.96
CA ALA A 513 16.89 -16.15 -12.18
C ALA A 513 16.64 -15.28 -13.42
N GLY A 514 16.83 -13.97 -13.28
CA GLY A 514 16.60 -12.99 -14.36
C GLY A 514 15.12 -12.65 -14.61
N PHE A 515 14.17 -13.15 -13.81
CA PHE A 515 12.76 -12.81 -13.94
C PHE A 515 12.52 -11.30 -13.81
N ARG A 516 11.73 -10.73 -14.74
CA ARG A 516 11.44 -9.28 -14.87
C ARG A 516 12.67 -8.37 -14.87
N ARG A 517 13.79 -8.88 -15.38
CA ARG A 517 14.99 -8.07 -15.61
C ARG A 517 14.83 -7.26 -16.90
N PRO A 518 14.91 -5.92 -16.86
CA PRO A 518 14.96 -5.11 -18.07
C PRO A 518 16.14 -5.46 -18.98
N LEU A 519 15.93 -5.40 -20.29
CA LEU A 519 16.96 -5.59 -21.31
C LEU A 519 17.49 -4.21 -21.73
N ALA A 520 18.81 -4.05 -21.74
CA ALA A 520 19.46 -2.81 -22.17
C ALA A 520 19.40 -2.65 -23.69
N THR A 521 19.21 -1.41 -24.12
CA THR A 521 19.29 -0.95 -25.52
C THR A 521 20.34 0.15 -25.62
N ALA A 522 20.59 0.69 -26.81
CA ALA A 522 21.61 1.72 -27.02
C ALA A 522 21.33 3.03 -26.26
N ASP A 523 20.06 3.34 -26.00
CA ASP A 523 19.59 4.60 -25.44
C ASP A 523 18.59 4.42 -24.28
N GLY A 524 18.37 3.19 -23.80
CA GLY A 524 17.39 2.93 -22.77
C GLY A 524 17.26 1.48 -22.34
N TRP A 525 16.04 1.11 -21.98
CA TRP A 525 15.69 -0.19 -21.43
C TRP A 525 14.31 -0.62 -21.91
N ILE A 526 14.15 -1.91 -22.12
CA ILE A 526 12.84 -2.52 -22.43
C ILE A 526 12.51 -3.61 -21.43
N ALA A 527 11.22 -3.77 -21.15
CA ALA A 527 10.68 -4.87 -20.39
C ALA A 527 9.83 -5.74 -21.32
N PRO A 528 10.26 -6.97 -21.61
CA PRO A 528 9.40 -7.97 -22.20
C PRO A 528 8.27 -8.36 -21.25
N ALA A 529 7.14 -8.79 -21.81
CA ALA A 529 6.12 -9.51 -21.06
C ALA A 529 6.71 -10.78 -20.41
N ASP A 530 6.21 -11.19 -19.25
CA ASP A 530 6.69 -12.33 -18.46
C ASP A 530 6.79 -13.61 -19.29
N ARG A 531 5.77 -13.88 -20.13
CA ARG A 531 5.74 -15.05 -21.01
C ARG A 531 6.78 -15.01 -22.13
N ASP A 532 7.16 -13.81 -22.56
CA ASP A 532 8.04 -13.56 -23.71
C ASP A 532 9.49 -13.29 -23.28
N ALA A 533 9.74 -13.06 -21.98
CA ALA A 533 11.02 -12.63 -21.43
C ALA A 533 12.20 -13.54 -21.79
N ARG A 534 12.01 -14.86 -21.75
CA ARG A 534 13.08 -15.81 -22.14
C ARG A 534 13.44 -15.71 -23.62
N ALA A 535 12.44 -15.57 -24.49
CA ALA A 535 12.66 -15.47 -25.93
C ALA A 535 13.21 -14.09 -26.31
N ALA A 536 12.75 -13.01 -25.66
CA ALA A 536 13.30 -11.68 -25.85
C ALA A 536 14.78 -11.62 -25.44
N ALA A 537 15.15 -12.25 -24.31
CA ALA A 537 16.51 -12.27 -23.80
C ALA A 537 17.53 -13.01 -24.70
N SER A 538 17.10 -13.79 -25.70
CA SER A 538 18.01 -14.40 -26.66
C SER A 538 18.44 -13.48 -27.81
N HIS A 539 17.89 -12.27 -27.89
CA HIS A 539 18.25 -11.27 -28.88
C HIS A 539 19.30 -10.32 -28.31
N ASP A 540 20.30 -9.95 -29.11
CA ASP A 540 21.21 -8.86 -28.75
C ASP A 540 20.59 -7.52 -29.15
N LEU A 541 20.18 -6.76 -28.14
CA LEU A 541 19.49 -5.48 -28.29
C LEU A 541 20.38 -4.30 -27.91
N THR A 542 21.59 -4.56 -27.39
CA THR A 542 22.42 -3.57 -26.69
C THR A 542 22.92 -2.45 -27.61
N ALA A 543 23.08 -2.75 -28.91
CA ALA A 543 23.49 -1.79 -29.93
C ALA A 543 22.31 -1.14 -30.67
N LEU A 544 21.07 -1.59 -30.45
CA LEU A 544 19.88 -1.08 -31.14
C LEU A 544 19.26 0.08 -30.35
N PRO A 545 18.83 1.18 -31.01
CA PRO A 545 17.93 2.15 -30.38
C PRO A 545 16.67 1.48 -29.84
N THR A 546 16.12 1.98 -28.74
CA THR A 546 14.97 1.38 -28.04
C THR A 546 13.78 1.12 -28.97
N ALA A 547 13.48 2.06 -29.87
CA ALA A 547 12.39 1.90 -30.83
C ALA A 547 12.62 0.76 -31.82
N GLU A 548 13.86 0.57 -32.30
CA GLU A 548 14.24 -0.51 -33.21
C GLU A 548 14.25 -1.87 -32.50
N ALA A 549 14.75 -1.91 -31.27
CA ALA A 549 14.71 -3.10 -30.43
C ALA A 549 13.27 -3.59 -30.20
N LEU A 550 12.34 -2.67 -29.90
CA LEU A 550 10.92 -3.00 -29.76
C LEU A 550 10.33 -3.50 -31.08
N ALA A 551 10.61 -2.81 -32.21
CA ALA A 551 10.13 -3.23 -33.52
C ALA A 551 10.62 -4.64 -33.89
N LEU A 552 11.87 -4.97 -33.56
CA LEU A 552 12.44 -6.29 -33.75
C LEU A 552 11.67 -7.34 -32.92
N LEU A 553 11.51 -7.13 -31.60
CA LEU A 553 10.77 -8.07 -30.75
C LEU A 553 9.31 -8.24 -31.20
N HIS A 554 8.62 -7.15 -31.52
CA HIS A 554 7.24 -7.19 -32.02
C HIS A 554 7.14 -7.91 -33.36
N GLY A 555 8.14 -7.75 -34.25
CA GLY A 555 8.24 -8.50 -35.50
C GLY A 555 8.38 -10.02 -35.30
N HIS A 556 8.92 -10.44 -34.16
CA HIS A 556 8.98 -11.83 -33.70
C HIS A 556 7.76 -12.26 -32.87
N GLY A 557 6.74 -11.40 -32.72
CA GLY A 557 5.54 -11.67 -31.94
C GLY A 557 5.74 -11.62 -30.43
N LEU A 558 6.86 -11.06 -29.95
CA LEU A 558 7.21 -10.98 -28.54
C LEU A 558 6.70 -9.65 -27.96
N ALA A 559 5.83 -9.69 -26.96
CA ALA A 559 5.33 -8.47 -26.33
C ALA A 559 6.41 -7.85 -25.44
N ALA A 560 6.62 -6.55 -25.58
CA ALA A 560 7.55 -5.76 -24.78
C ALA A 560 7.16 -4.28 -24.81
N THR A 561 7.58 -3.54 -23.78
CA THR A 561 7.38 -2.08 -23.67
C THR A 561 8.65 -1.39 -23.17
N THR A 562 8.75 -0.07 -23.34
CA THR A 562 9.88 0.71 -22.80
C THR A 562 9.83 0.77 -21.28
N VAL A 563 10.97 0.79 -20.61
CA VAL A 563 11.00 1.08 -19.16
C VAL A 563 11.08 2.58 -18.95
N THR A 564 10.12 3.14 -18.21
CA THR A 564 10.17 4.54 -17.79
C THR A 564 11.21 4.69 -16.69
N THR A 565 12.35 5.31 -17.00
CA THR A 565 13.44 5.59 -16.05
C THR A 565 13.37 6.99 -15.44
N ASP A 566 12.78 7.95 -16.16
CA ASP A 566 12.49 9.30 -15.68
C ASP A 566 11.01 9.45 -15.33
N LEU A 567 10.72 9.51 -14.03
CA LEU A 567 9.34 9.66 -13.55
C LEU A 567 8.74 11.02 -13.92
N SER A 568 9.55 12.08 -14.11
CA SER A 568 9.05 13.39 -14.47
C SER A 568 8.40 13.38 -15.87
N ALA A 569 8.80 12.44 -16.74
CA ALA A 569 8.25 12.28 -18.08
C ALA A 569 6.92 11.51 -18.13
N LEU A 570 6.49 10.86 -17.03
CA LEU A 570 5.28 10.00 -17.01
C LEU A 570 4.01 10.73 -17.45
N HIS A 571 3.88 12.03 -17.16
CA HIS A 571 2.72 12.82 -17.57
C HIS A 571 2.62 13.08 -19.09
N HIS A 572 3.68 12.79 -19.83
CA HIS A 572 3.73 12.85 -21.29
C HIS A 572 3.75 11.47 -21.94
N ASP A 573 3.75 10.39 -21.15
CA ASP A 573 3.82 9.04 -21.69
C ASP A 573 2.50 8.68 -22.41
N PRO A 574 2.53 8.36 -23.71
CA PRO A 574 1.32 8.03 -24.46
C PRO A 574 0.62 6.76 -23.95
N ARG A 575 1.33 5.86 -23.28
CA ARG A 575 0.76 4.64 -22.68
C ARG A 575 -0.12 4.95 -21.47
N LEU A 576 0.10 6.11 -20.84
CA LEU A 576 -0.55 6.58 -19.63
C LEU A 576 -1.34 7.87 -19.87
N ARG A 577 -1.81 8.07 -21.10
CA ARG A 577 -2.51 9.30 -21.50
C ARG A 577 -3.73 9.54 -20.60
N GLY A 578 -3.79 10.73 -20.00
CA GLY A 578 -4.87 11.11 -19.07
C GLY A 578 -4.75 10.43 -17.69
N ALA A 579 -3.66 9.73 -17.41
CA ALA A 579 -3.40 9.07 -16.13
C ALA A 579 -2.61 9.90 -15.12
N VAL A 580 -2.04 11.02 -15.55
CA VAL A 580 -1.36 11.97 -14.67
C VAL A 580 -1.80 13.36 -15.09
N HIS A 581 -2.28 14.15 -14.14
CA HIS A 581 -2.59 15.57 -14.34
C HIS A 581 -1.72 16.40 -13.40
N ARG A 582 -1.72 17.73 -13.57
CA ARG A 582 -1.18 18.64 -12.57
C ARG A 582 -2.30 19.13 -11.67
N ASP A 583 -2.05 19.15 -10.37
CA ASP A 583 -3.00 19.71 -9.42
C ASP A 583 -2.92 21.25 -9.36
N ALA A 584 -3.70 21.86 -8.46
CA ALA A 584 -3.73 23.31 -8.27
C ALA A 584 -2.38 23.91 -7.79
N HIS A 585 -1.46 23.09 -7.29
CA HIS A 585 -0.11 23.48 -6.89
C HIS A 585 0.92 23.21 -7.99
N GLY A 586 0.50 22.66 -9.13
CA GLY A 586 1.37 22.27 -10.24
C GLY A 586 2.01 20.89 -10.08
N ALA A 587 1.80 20.19 -8.95
CA ALA A 587 2.40 18.88 -8.71
C ALA A 587 1.74 17.80 -9.59
N PRO A 588 2.51 16.83 -10.15
CA PRO A 588 1.93 15.67 -10.79
C PRO A 588 1.04 14.89 -9.83
N ALA A 589 -0.13 14.49 -10.30
CA ALA A 589 -1.15 13.90 -9.47
C ALA A 589 -1.84 12.75 -10.23
N VAL A 590 -1.89 11.59 -9.55
CA VAL A 590 -2.50 10.36 -10.08
C VAL A 590 -4.00 10.41 -9.78
N PRO A 591 -4.93 10.33 -10.75
CA PRO A 591 -6.37 10.43 -10.51
C PRO A 591 -6.91 9.23 -9.72
N ALA A 592 -8.23 9.21 -9.52
CA ALA A 592 -8.90 8.05 -8.95
C ALA A 592 -8.53 6.78 -9.73
N PRO A 593 -8.22 5.67 -9.04
CA PRO A 593 -7.93 4.39 -9.69
C PRO A 593 -9.18 3.68 -10.21
N TRP A 594 -10.37 4.27 -10.00
CA TRP A 594 -11.66 3.76 -10.45
C TRP A 594 -12.33 4.68 -11.46
N SER A 595 -13.12 4.10 -12.34
CA SER A 595 -14.26 4.77 -12.96
C SER A 595 -15.56 4.06 -12.58
N PHE A 596 -16.62 4.84 -12.40
CA PHE A 596 -18.00 4.37 -12.17
C PHE A 596 -18.86 4.89 -13.33
N ALA A 597 -18.87 4.17 -14.47
CA ALA A 597 -19.46 4.65 -15.72
C ALA A 597 -20.28 3.56 -16.40
#